data_AF-A0A525JSA5-F1
#
_entry.id   AF-A0A525JSA5-F1
#
_cell.length_a   1.000
_cell.length_b   1.000
_cell.length_c   1.000
_cell.angle_alpha   90.00
_cell.angle_beta   90.00
_cell.angle_gamma   90.00
#
_symmetry.space_group_name_H-M   'P 1'
#
loop_
_entity.id
_entity.type
_entity.pdbx_description
1 polymer ?
#
loop_
_entity_poly.entity_id
_entity_poly.type
_entity_poly.pdbx_seq_one_letter_code
_entity_poly.pdbx_strand_id
1 'polypeptide(L)' 'MLGVQRTTVSGAAGVLKAEGLARHSRGQLEILDCDGLEHRSCECYRAVLQMYDQLLPSDESA' A
#
# COMPACT_ATOMS: atom_id res chain seq x y z
N MET A 1 -4.31 -9.21 -6.50
CA MET A 1 -5.15 -8.18 -7.15
C MET A 1 -6.37 -7.89 -6.28
N LEU A 2 -6.75 -6.63 -6.10
CA LEU A 2 -7.80 -6.18 -5.17
C LEU A 2 -9.25 -6.29 -5.71
N GLY A 3 -9.48 -7.02 -6.80
CA GLY A 3 -10.83 -7.18 -7.39
C GLY A 3 -11.46 -5.90 -7.98
N VAL A 4 -10.69 -4.82 -8.13
CA VAL A 4 -11.14 -3.52 -8.64
C VAL A 4 -10.65 -3.24 -10.06
N GLN A 5 -11.31 -2.30 -10.75
CA GLN A 5 -10.87 -1.84 -12.06
C GLN A 5 -9.55 -1.06 -11.97
N ARG A 6 -8.72 -1.16 -13.01
CA ARG A 6 -7.44 -0.44 -13.10
C ARG A 6 -7.62 1.08 -13.03
N THR A 7 -8.74 1.60 -13.55
CA THR A 7 -9.09 3.03 -13.49
C THR A 7 -9.24 3.51 -12.05
N THR A 8 -9.87 2.72 -11.19
CA THR A 8 -9.99 3.01 -9.75
C THR A 8 -8.63 3.05 -9.08
N VAL A 9 -7.76 2.07 -9.38
CA VAL A 9 -6.39 2.03 -8.84
C VAL A 9 -5.57 3.23 -9.30
N SER A 10 -5.64 3.58 -10.59
CA SER A 10 -4.97 4.75 -11.14
C SER A 10 -5.45 6.06 -10.50
N GLY A 11 -6.76 6.17 -10.23
CA GLY A 11 -7.33 7.31 -9.53
C GLY A 11 -6.78 7.43 -8.11
N ALA A 12 -6.80 6.35 -7.34
CA ALA A 12 -6.23 6.31 -5.99
C ALA A 12 -4.73 6.63 -5.97
N ALA A 13 -3.94 6.05 -6.88
CA ALA A 13 -2.52 6.36 -7.03
C ALA A 13 -2.27 7.83 -7.39
N GLY A 14 -3.17 8.45 -8.17
CA GLY A 14 -3.14 9.88 -8.46
C GLY A 14 -3.33 10.74 -7.22
N VAL A 15 -4.26 10.37 -6.33
CA VAL A 15 -4.48 11.07 -5.05
C VAL A 15 -3.25 10.95 -4.14
N LEU A 16 -2.71 9.75 -3.96
CA LEU A 16 -1.50 9.54 -3.15
C LEU A 16 -0.30 10.32 -3.69
N LYS A 17 -0.20 10.46 -5.01
CA LYS A 17 0.81 11.31 -5.65
C LYS A 17 0.61 12.80 -5.37
N ALA A 18 -0.63 13.28 -5.40
CA ALA A 18 -0.95 14.67 -5.08
C ALA A 18 -0.68 14.99 -3.60
N GLU A 19 -0.86 14.00 -2.72
CA GLU A 19 -0.56 14.08 -1.27
C GLU A 19 0.94 13.94 -0.96
N GLY A 20 1.78 13.63 -1.95
CA GLY A 20 3.23 13.46 -1.76
C GLY A 20 3.63 12.12 -1.11
N LEU A 21 2.68 11.20 -0.92
CA LEU A 21 2.90 9.91 -0.27
C LEU A 21 3.55 8.87 -1.20
N ALA A 22 3.33 8.99 -2.50
CA ALA A 22 3.88 8.07 -3.50
C ALA A 22 4.20 8.76 -4.84
N ARG A 23 5.14 8.20 -5.59
CA ARG A 23 5.42 8.57 -6.99
C ARG A 23 4.94 7.44 -7.90
N HIS A 24 4.08 7.78 -8.86
CA HIS A 24 3.60 6.85 -9.86
C HIS A 24 4.18 7.19 -11.24
N SER A 25 4.84 6.21 -11.86
CA SER A 25 5.28 6.22 -13.26
C SER A 25 4.74 4.98 -13.98
N ARG A 26 4.97 4.85 -15.29
CA ARG A 26 4.35 3.77 -16.07
C ARG A 26 4.81 2.39 -15.57
N GLY A 27 3.93 1.71 -14.85
CA GLY A 27 4.17 0.36 -14.32
C GLY A 27 5.01 0.33 -13.04
N GLN A 28 5.31 1.48 -12.44
CA GLN A 28 6.07 1.56 -11.19
C GLN A 28 5.38 2.50 -10.21
N LEU A 29 5.34 2.08 -8.95
CA LEU A 29 4.87 2.87 -7.83
C LEU A 29 5.98 2.87 -6.78
N GLU A 30 6.51 4.05 -6.48
CA GLU A 30 7.53 4.26 -5.46
C GLU A 30 6.86 4.91 -4.25
N ILE A 31 7.07 4.35 -3.06
CA ILE A 31 6.56 4.90 -1.81
C ILE A 31 7.57 5.95 -1.32
N LEU A 32 7.09 7.17 -1.06
CA LEU A 32 7.91 8.27 -0.57
C LEU A 32 7.81 8.43 0.95
N ASP A 33 6.64 8.10 1.51
CA ASP A 33 6.35 8.20 2.94
C ASP A 33 5.51 6.99 3.38
N CYS A 34 6.17 6.01 4.01
CA CYS A 34 5.51 4.80 4.51
C CYS A 34 4.58 5.13 5.68
N ASP A 35 5.01 5.97 6.61
CA ASP A 35 4.23 6.30 7.80
C ASP A 35 2.97 7.08 7.40
N GLY A 36 3.10 8.04 6.48
CA GLY A 36 1.98 8.78 5.92
C GLY A 36 0.97 7.87 5.21
N LEU A 37 1.42 6.85 4.48
CA LEU A 37 0.54 5.85 3.88
C LEU A 37 -0.18 4.99 4.92
N GLU A 38 0.50 4.59 6.01
CA GLU A 38 -0.13 3.83 7.08
C GLU A 38 -1.21 4.66 7.77
N HIS A 39 -0.93 5.93 8.09
CA HIS A 39 -1.91 6.83 8.72
C HIS A 39 -3.12 7.10 7.84
N ARG A 40 -2.93 7.15 6.52
CA ARG A 40 -4.00 7.38 5.54
C ARG A 40 -4.80 6.11 5.24
N SER A 41 -4.22 4.94 5.50
CA SER A 41 -4.90 3.66 5.33
C SER A 41 -5.99 3.48 6.38
N CYS A 42 -7.05 2.76 6.01
CA CYS A 42 -8.02 2.31 7.00
C CYS A 42 -7.45 1.18 7.86
N GLU A 43 -8.17 0.84 8.92
CA GLU A 43 -7.88 -0.26 9.84
C GLU A 43 -7.65 -1.60 9.12
N CYS A 44 -8.21 -1.78 7.92
CA CYS A 44 -8.01 -2.97 7.10
C CYS A 44 -6.53 -3.24 6.81
N TYR A 45 -5.70 -2.20 6.66
CA TYR A 45 -4.27 -2.40 6.43
C TYR A 45 -3.62 -3.15 7.59
N ARG A 46 -3.86 -2.71 8.83
CA ARG A 46 -3.32 -3.36 10.02
C ARG A 46 -3.89 -4.75 10.24
N ALA A 47 -5.19 -4.93 10.00
CA ALA A 47 -5.83 -6.25 10.12
C ALA A 47 -5.19 -7.26 9.15
N VAL A 48 -4.91 -6.85 7.91
CA VAL A 48 -4.22 -7.70 6.93
C VAL A 48 -2.78 -7.96 7.37
N LEU A 49 -2.05 -6.95 7.85
CA LEU A 49 -0.66 -7.13 8.30
C LEU A 49 -0.57 -8.11 9.48
N GLN A 50 -1.46 -8.00 10.47
CA GLN A 50 -1.55 -8.94 11.59
C GLN A 50 -1.87 -10.36 11.13
N MET A 51 -2.79 -10.51 10.17
CA MET A 51 -3.10 -11.81 9.59
C MET A 51 -1.88 -12.40 8.86
N TYR A 52 -1.14 -11.57 8.13
CA TYR A 52 0.10 -11.98 7.46
C TYR A 52 1.15 -12.45 8.47
N ASP A 53 1.39 -11.69 9.54
CA ASP A 53 2.35 -12.02 10.60
C ASP A 53 2.02 -13.34 11.32
N GLN A 54 0.72 -13.61 11.53
CA GLN A 54 0.29 -14.90 12.10
C GLN A 54 0.44 -16.09 11.14
N LEU A 55 0.24 -15.88 9.84
CA LEU A 55 0.26 -16.95 8.84
C LEU A 55 1.66 -17.24 8.30
N LEU A 56 2.49 -16.21 8.25
CA LEU A 56 3.87 -16.25 7.81
C LEU A 56 4.71 -15.63 8.93
N PRO A 57 4.86 -16.33 10.08
CA PRO A 57 5.80 -15.88 11.10
C PRO A 57 7.12 -15.70 10.38
N SER A 58 7.62 -14.47 10.37
CA SER A 58 8.81 -14.10 9.60
C SER A 58 9.90 -15.13 9.89
N ASP A 59 10.28 -15.92 8.89
CA ASP A 59 11.55 -16.62 8.92
C ASP A 59 12.62 -15.52 9.06
N GLU A 60 12.99 -15.21 10.29
CA GLU A 60 14.24 -14.50 10.61
C GLU A 60 15.38 -15.39 10.15
N SER A 61 15.64 -15.35 8.85
CA SER A 61 16.78 -15.94 8.18
C SER A 61 17.26 -14.98 7.11
N ALA A 62 17.81 -13.84 7.57
CA ALA A 62 18.91 -13.11 6.92
C ALA A 62 19.43 -12.00 7.85
#